data_AF-A0A9D6QGZ9-F1
#
_entry.id   AF-A0A9D6QGZ9-F1
#
_cell.length_a   1.000
_cell.length_b   1.000
_cell.length_c   1.000
_cell.angle_alpha   90.00
_cell.angle_beta   90.00
_cell.angle_gamma   90.00
#
_symmetry.space_group_name_H-M   'P 1'
#
loop_
_entity.id
_entity.type
_entity.pdbx_description
1 polymer ?
#
loop_
_entity_poly.entity_id
_entity_poly.type
_entity_poly.pdbx_seq_one_letter_code
_entity_poly.pdbx_strand_id
1 'polypeptide(L)'
;MSHPAFADAMRRVITGDGADGRSLIIVDAPPSSEIGAPGLGGLYEIWHEALSERLDVRDATDRGPHTPMLSPDTGHVKVRWFVIEPPPASAPPEAIKAAARERFAQFGAADHLRDQTRHPAMHQTDTLDVICLIS
;
A
#
# COMPACT_ATOMS: atom_id res chain seq x y z
N MET A 1 10.11 -18.25 -1.29
CA MET A 1 11.32 -17.81 -0.57
C MET A 1 10.94 -16.53 0.10
N SER A 2 11.06 -16.41 1.42
CA SER A 2 10.90 -15.08 2.04
C SER A 2 11.91 -14.13 1.38
N HIS A 3 11.54 -12.88 1.16
CA HIS A 3 12.47 -11.84 0.72
C HIS A 3 12.99 -11.09 1.96
N PRO A 4 13.93 -11.64 2.76
CA PRO A 4 14.45 -10.95 3.95
C PRO A 4 15.08 -9.60 3.59
N ALA A 5 15.70 -9.50 2.40
CA ALA A 5 16.21 -8.24 1.89
C ALA A 5 15.13 -7.18 1.62
N PHE A 6 13.88 -7.58 1.35
CA PHE A 6 12.80 -6.65 1.01
C PHE A 6 12.25 -5.93 2.25
N ALA A 7 12.05 -6.66 3.35
CA ALA A 7 11.61 -6.07 4.62
C ALA A 7 12.63 -5.04 5.15
N ASP A 8 13.92 -5.39 5.10
CA ASP A 8 15.01 -4.48 5.50
C ASP A 8 15.20 -3.30 4.52
N ALA A 9 14.74 -3.44 3.27
CA ALA A 9 14.83 -2.40 2.25
C ALA A 9 13.60 -1.47 2.19
N MET A 10 12.49 -1.79 2.86
CA MET A 10 11.31 -0.93 2.93
C MET A 10 11.59 0.30 3.80
N ARG A 11 12.17 1.32 3.17
CA ARG A 11 12.53 2.60 3.77
C ARG A 11 11.99 3.72 2.90
N ARG A 12 11.14 4.57 3.47
CA ARG A 12 10.64 5.77 2.79
C ARG A 12 11.47 6.97 3.19
N VAL A 13 11.93 7.70 2.18
CA VAL A 13 12.63 8.97 2.34
C VAL A 13 11.82 10.03 1.62
N ILE A 14 11.32 11.00 2.38
CA ILE A 14 10.50 12.12 1.86
C ILE A 14 11.25 13.41 2.11
N THR A 15 11.29 14.28 1.10
CA THR A 15 12.06 15.52 1.14
C THR A 15 11.18 16.73 0.81
N GLY A 16 11.59 17.90 1.30
CA GLY A 16 11.01 19.19 0.93
C GLY A 16 12.02 20.32 1.06
N ASP A 17 11.53 21.55 1.14
CA ASP A 17 12.31 22.77 1.36
C ASP A 17 12.20 23.21 2.82
N GLY A 18 13.33 23.38 3.48
CA GLY A 18 13.43 23.99 4.79
C GLY A 18 13.12 25.49 4.77
N ALA A 19 12.90 26.07 5.95
CA ALA A 19 12.60 27.50 6.10
C ALA A 19 13.71 28.43 5.57
N ASP A 20 14.94 27.93 5.45
CA ASP A 20 16.10 28.62 4.88
C ASP A 20 16.26 28.42 3.36
N GLY A 21 15.31 27.72 2.72
CA GLY A 21 15.33 27.41 1.29
C GLY A 21 16.29 26.28 0.90
N ARG A 22 16.84 25.52 1.86
CA ARG A 22 17.66 24.33 1.58
C ARG A 22 16.83 23.05 1.67
N SER A 23 17.28 21.97 1.02
CA SER A 23 16.59 20.68 1.10
C SER A 23 16.51 20.16 2.54
N LEU A 24 15.34 19.65 2.90
CA LEU A 24 15.00 19.04 4.18
C LEU A 24 14.62 17.57 3.95
N ILE A 25 15.10 16.69 4.82
CA ILE A 25 14.53 15.33 4.95
C ILE A 25 13.37 15.43 5.94
N ILE A 26 12.15 15.24 5.43
CA ILE A 26 10.92 15.26 6.24
C ILE A 26 10.76 13.91 6.93
N VAL A 27 10.97 12.82 6.18
CA VAL A 27 10.86 11.45 6.67
C VAL A 27 12.09 10.66 6.23
N ASP A 28 12.61 9.86 7.15
CA ASP A 28 13.57 8.79 6.90
C ASP A 28 13.23 7.63 7.84
N ALA A 29 12.33 6.76 7.39
CA ALA A 29 11.61 5.83 8.27
C ALA A 29 11.16 4.56 7.53
N PRO A 30 10.74 3.51 8.26
CA PRO A 30 9.95 2.40 7.69
C PRO A 30 8.59 2.87 7.12
N PRO A 31 7.77 1.96 6.54
CA PRO A 31 6.40 2.28 6.13
C PRO A 31 5.61 3.01 7.23
N SER A 32 4.77 3.95 6.82
CA SER A 32 3.94 4.77 7.73
C SER A 32 2.90 3.94 8.49
N SER A 33 2.37 2.91 7.84
CA SER A 33 1.55 1.86 8.43
C SER A 33 1.59 0.61 7.55
N GLU A 34 1.16 -0.51 8.12
CA GLU A 34 1.16 -1.79 7.43
C GLU A 34 -0.02 -2.67 7.86
N ILE A 35 -0.42 -3.56 6.95
CA ILE A 35 -1.36 -4.66 7.23
C ILE A 35 -0.84 -5.91 6.55
N GLY A 36 -0.79 -7.01 7.30
CA GLY A 36 -0.18 -8.26 6.83
C GLY A 36 1.24 -8.42 7.36
N ALA A 37 2.03 -9.27 6.70
CA ALA A 37 3.43 -9.50 7.08
C ALA A 37 4.27 -9.77 5.82
N PRO A 38 5.55 -9.36 5.76
CA PRO A 38 6.32 -9.41 4.51
C PRO A 38 6.48 -10.81 3.91
N GLY A 39 6.30 -11.87 4.70
CA GLY A 39 6.30 -13.27 4.23
C GLY A 39 4.93 -13.91 4.10
N LEU A 40 3.84 -13.16 4.28
CA LEU A 40 2.44 -13.62 4.15
C LEU A 40 1.63 -12.77 3.17
N GLY A 41 2.24 -11.73 2.60
CA GLY A 41 1.57 -10.70 1.83
C GLY A 41 1.04 -9.56 2.72
N GLY A 42 0.89 -8.39 2.11
CA GLY A 42 0.47 -7.20 2.84
C GLY A 42 0.56 -5.90 2.05
N LEU A 43 0.08 -4.82 2.66
CA LEU A 43 0.17 -3.45 2.17
C LEU A 43 1.06 -2.64 3.12
N TYR A 44 1.95 -1.82 2.58
CA TYR A 44 2.92 -1.04 3.32
C TYR A 44 2.94 0.39 2.79
N GLU A 45 2.39 1.32 3.58
CA GLU A 45 2.04 2.66 3.09
C GLU A 45 3.24 3.61 3.11
N ILE A 46 3.42 4.40 2.04
CA ILE A 46 4.52 5.38 1.91
C ILE A 46 3.98 6.80 2.10
N TRP A 47 3.03 7.19 1.26
CA TRP A 47 2.55 8.57 1.15
C TRP A 47 1.13 8.60 0.55
N HIS A 48 0.34 9.58 0.95
CA HIS A 48 -0.99 9.82 0.43
C HIS A 48 -1.26 11.32 0.32
N GLU A 49 -1.52 11.80 -0.90
CA GLU A 49 -1.48 13.22 -1.21
C GLU A 49 -2.66 13.66 -2.08
N ALA A 50 -3.16 14.87 -1.85
CA ALA A 50 -4.23 15.44 -2.64
C ALA A 50 -3.71 15.86 -4.03
N LEU A 51 -4.41 15.49 -5.10
CA LEU A 51 -4.08 15.83 -6.49
C LEU A 51 -4.60 17.21 -6.91
N SER A 52 -5.59 17.75 -6.20
CA SER A 52 -6.26 19.00 -6.57
C SER A 52 -5.49 20.26 -6.21
N GLU A 53 -4.36 20.14 -5.51
CA GLU A 53 -3.56 21.27 -5.04
C GLU A 53 -2.15 21.20 -5.60
N ARG A 54 -1.51 22.37 -5.74
CA ARG A 54 -0.07 22.42 -6.00
C ARG A 54 0.63 21.86 -4.78
N LEU A 55 1.53 20.88 -4.95
CA LEU A 55 2.36 20.37 -3.87
C LEU A 55 3.13 21.53 -3.22
N ASP A 56 2.92 21.75 -1.92
CA ASP A 56 3.67 22.72 -1.14
C ASP A 56 4.97 22.08 -0.67
N VAL A 57 6.07 22.46 -1.32
CA VAL A 57 7.40 21.94 -0.99
C VAL A 57 7.85 22.33 0.42
N ARG A 58 7.23 23.33 1.07
CA ARG A 58 7.54 23.73 2.45
C ARG A 58 6.63 23.08 3.48
N ASP A 59 5.62 22.32 3.07
CA ASP A 59 4.84 21.51 3.98
C ASP A 59 5.68 20.31 4.43
N ALA A 60 6.10 20.34 5.69
CA ALA A 60 6.89 19.28 6.31
C ALA A 60 6.02 18.25 7.06
N THR A 61 4.72 18.22 6.81
CA THR A 61 3.81 17.24 7.41
C THR A 61 4.08 15.87 6.81
N ASP A 62 4.26 14.86 7.66
CA ASP A 62 4.27 13.46 7.21
C ASP A 62 2.86 13.04 6.83
N ARG A 63 2.62 12.83 5.52
CA ARG A 63 1.33 12.40 4.96
C ARG A 63 1.27 10.89 4.71
N GLY A 64 2.12 10.12 5.38
CA GLY A 64 2.01 8.68 5.44
C GLY A 64 0.71 8.23 6.12
N PRO A 65 -0.14 7.41 5.48
CA PRO A 65 -1.36 6.90 6.10
C PRO A 65 -1.11 6.16 7.42
N HIS A 66 -1.98 6.35 8.40
CA HIS A 66 -1.95 5.58 9.66
C HIS A 66 -2.66 4.23 9.57
N THR A 67 -3.48 4.02 8.54
CA THR A 67 -4.20 2.76 8.32
C THR A 67 -4.20 2.44 6.83
N PRO A 68 -3.73 1.24 6.44
CA PRO A 68 -3.74 0.86 5.03
C PRO A 68 -5.15 0.63 4.50
N MET A 69 -5.50 1.37 3.44
CA MET A 69 -6.77 1.26 2.70
C MET A 69 -6.48 0.93 1.24
N LEU A 70 -7.28 0.07 0.60
CA LEU A 70 -6.98 -0.41 -0.77
C LEU A 70 -7.01 0.70 -1.80
N SER A 71 -7.97 1.61 -1.71
CA SER A 71 -8.03 2.77 -2.61
C SER A 71 -7.45 4.01 -1.94
N PRO A 72 -6.89 4.95 -2.72
CA PRO A 72 -6.71 6.30 -2.23
C PRO A 72 -8.08 6.95 -2.00
N ASP A 73 -8.10 7.98 -1.14
CA ASP A 73 -9.25 8.87 -1.04
C ASP A 73 -9.56 9.53 -2.39
N THR A 74 -10.81 9.93 -2.58
CA THR A 74 -11.22 10.64 -3.80
C THR A 74 -10.35 11.87 -4.02
N GLY A 75 -9.82 12.03 -5.24
CA GLY A 75 -8.94 13.15 -5.58
C GLY A 75 -7.53 13.06 -5.01
N HIS A 76 -7.10 11.88 -4.52
CA HIS A 76 -5.76 11.68 -3.99
C HIS A 76 -4.95 10.66 -4.79
N VAL A 77 -3.62 10.77 -4.68
CA VAL A 77 -2.67 9.74 -5.09
C VAL A 77 -2.12 9.05 -3.85
N LYS A 78 -1.89 7.75 -3.95
CA LYS A 78 -1.26 6.95 -2.90
C LYS A 78 -0.07 6.21 -3.47
N VAL A 79 1.02 6.20 -2.72
CA VAL A 79 2.24 5.45 -3.02
C VAL A 79 2.42 4.42 -1.90
N ARG A 80 2.65 3.16 -2.26
CA ARG A 80 2.82 2.06 -1.31
C ARG A 80 3.70 0.96 -1.90
N TRP A 81 4.24 0.12 -1.03
CA TRP A 81 4.62 -1.24 -1.41
C TRP A 81 3.47 -2.20 -1.13
N PHE A 82 3.43 -3.28 -1.88
CA PHE A 82 2.57 -4.41 -1.57
C PHE A 82 3.32 -5.71 -1.86
N VAL A 83 3.02 -6.73 -1.07
CA VAL A 83 3.57 -8.08 -1.23
C VAL A 83 2.41 -9.02 -1.51
N ILE A 84 2.56 -9.84 -2.55
CA ILE A 84 1.61 -10.90 -2.89
C ILE A 84 2.34 -12.23 -2.76
N GLU A 85 1.93 -13.03 -1.78
CA GLU A 85 2.42 -14.40 -1.65
C GLU A 85 1.57 -15.37 -2.49
N PRO A 86 2.16 -16.46 -3.00
CA PRO A 86 1.40 -17.54 -3.62
C PRO A 86 0.34 -18.11 -2.66
N PRO A 87 -0.81 -18.57 -3.16
CA PRO A 87 -1.80 -19.21 -2.33
C PRO A 87 -1.21 -20.47 -1.65
N PRO A 88 -1.62 -20.79 -0.40
CA PRO A 88 -1.16 -21.99 0.28
C PRO A 88 -1.54 -23.24 -0.52
N ALA A 89 -0.57 -24.12 -0.78
CA ALA A 89 -0.74 -25.26 -1.68
C ALA A 89 -1.82 -26.28 -1.26
N SER A 90 -2.19 -26.32 0.03
CA SER A 90 -3.11 -27.32 0.60
C SER A 90 -4.44 -26.75 1.09
N ALA A 91 -4.69 -25.44 0.93
CA ALA A 91 -5.91 -24.83 1.43
C ALA A 91 -7.11 -25.08 0.48
N PRO A 92 -8.30 -25.46 1.00
CA PRO A 92 -9.50 -25.58 0.18
C PRO A 92 -9.83 -24.25 -0.52
N PRO A 93 -10.22 -24.25 -1.82
CA PRO A 93 -10.47 -23.01 -2.57
C PRO A 93 -11.46 -22.05 -1.89
N GLU A 94 -12.53 -22.56 -1.27
CA GLU A 94 -13.50 -21.73 -0.57
C GLU A 94 -12.95 -21.11 0.72
N ALA A 95 -12.03 -21.80 1.41
CA ALA A 95 -11.34 -21.22 2.57
C ALA A 95 -10.43 -20.05 2.13
N ILE A 96 -9.77 -20.17 0.97
CA ILE A 96 -8.95 -19.10 0.41
C ILE A 96 -9.83 -17.90 0.01
N LYS A 97 -10.98 -18.13 -0.63
CA LYS A 97 -11.93 -17.05 -0.97
C LYS A 97 -12.49 -16.36 0.28
N ALA A 98 -12.82 -17.12 1.34
CA ALA A 98 -13.29 -16.57 2.60
C ALA A 98 -12.21 -15.69 3.25
N ALA A 99 -10.97 -16.17 3.32
CA ALA A 99 -9.84 -15.39 3.81
C ALA A 99 -9.61 -14.12 2.97
N ALA A 100 -9.72 -14.20 1.64
CA ALA A 100 -9.63 -13.03 0.77
C ALA A 100 -10.75 -12.02 1.08
N ARG A 101 -12.00 -12.45 1.25
CA ARG A 101 -13.12 -11.56 1.62
C ARG A 101 -12.88 -10.85 2.95
N GLU A 102 -12.41 -11.58 3.95
CA GLU A 102 -12.06 -11.02 5.26
C GLU A 102 -10.94 -9.98 5.13
N ARG A 103 -9.88 -10.29 4.39
CA ARG A 103 -8.78 -9.35 4.13
C ARG A 103 -9.27 -8.09 3.42
N PHE A 104 -10.10 -8.23 2.39
CA PHE A 104 -10.67 -7.08 1.68
C PHE A 104 -11.54 -6.20 2.57
N ALA A 105 -12.27 -6.78 3.52
CA ALA A 105 -12.99 -6.00 4.52
C ALA A 105 -12.03 -5.22 5.46
N GLN A 106 -10.91 -5.83 5.88
CA GLN A 106 -9.94 -5.20 6.77
C GLN A 106 -9.32 -3.93 6.18
N PHE A 107 -9.07 -3.90 4.87
CA PHE A 107 -8.52 -2.71 4.19
C PHE A 107 -9.57 -1.90 3.40
N GLY A 108 -10.84 -1.99 3.81
CA GLY A 108 -11.92 -1.09 3.36
C GLY A 108 -12.35 -1.28 1.90
N ALA A 109 -12.30 -2.51 1.38
CA ALA A 109 -12.55 -2.80 -0.04
C ALA A 109 -13.42 -4.03 -0.29
N ALA A 110 -14.26 -4.41 0.67
CA ALA A 110 -15.14 -5.58 0.52
C ALA A 110 -16.04 -5.48 -0.72
N ASP A 111 -16.45 -4.26 -1.08
CA ASP A 111 -17.26 -3.90 -2.24
C ASP A 111 -16.48 -3.84 -3.57
N HIS A 112 -15.16 -3.88 -3.53
CA HIS A 112 -14.31 -3.93 -4.72
C HIS A 112 -14.17 -5.36 -5.28
N LEU A 113 -14.50 -6.38 -4.49
CA LEU A 113 -14.45 -7.78 -4.91
C LEU A 113 -15.42 -8.07 -6.06
N ARG A 114 -14.95 -8.86 -7.03
CA ARG A 114 -15.71 -9.26 -8.22
C ARG A 114 -15.81 -10.79 -8.29
N ASP A 115 -16.05 -11.32 -9.50
CA ASP A 115 -16.10 -12.77 -9.71
C ASP A 115 -14.76 -13.44 -9.32
N GLN A 116 -14.83 -14.26 -8.26
CA GLN A 116 -13.70 -15.01 -7.69
C GLN A 116 -13.53 -16.41 -8.30
N THR A 117 -14.22 -16.76 -9.40
CA THR A 117 -14.07 -18.08 -10.06
C THR A 117 -12.64 -18.34 -10.53
N ARG A 118 -11.95 -17.31 -11.04
CA ARG A 118 -10.57 -17.41 -11.57
C ARG A 118 -9.49 -17.11 -10.53
N HIS A 119 -9.73 -16.16 -9.64
CA HIS A 119 -8.77 -15.77 -8.61
C HIS A 119 -9.49 -15.30 -7.33
N PRO A 120 -9.08 -15.76 -6.14
CA PRO A 120 -9.76 -15.45 -4.89
C PRO A 120 -9.70 -13.96 -4.53
N ALA A 121 -8.68 -13.23 -4.96
CA ALA A 121 -8.57 -11.78 -4.71
C ALA A 121 -8.97 -10.94 -5.94
N MET A 122 -9.75 -11.47 -6.88
CA MET A 122 -10.17 -10.69 -8.06
C MET A 122 -11.04 -9.50 -7.63
N HIS A 123 -10.61 -8.30 -8.01
CA HIS A 123 -11.25 -7.05 -7.62
C HIS A 123 -11.08 -5.98 -8.70
N GLN A 124 -11.86 -4.92 -8.58
CA GLN A 124 -11.76 -3.75 -9.44
C GLN A 124 -11.97 -2.50 -8.62
N THR A 125 -11.04 -1.56 -8.74
CA THR A 125 -11.07 -0.20 -8.21
C THR A 125 -11.33 0.78 -9.35
N ASP A 126 -11.91 1.94 -9.03
CA ASP A 126 -12.01 3.07 -9.97
C ASP A 126 -10.72 3.90 -9.93
N THR A 127 -9.58 3.23 -10.12
CA THR A 127 -8.23 3.83 -10.06
C THR A 127 -7.40 3.46 -11.29
N LEU A 128 -6.38 4.27 -11.56
CA LEU A 128 -5.26 3.89 -12.41
C LEU A 128 -4.07 3.58 -11.51
N ASP A 129 -3.51 2.39 -11.65
CA ASP A 129 -2.38 1.93 -10.85
C ASP A 129 -1.13 1.80 -11.71
N VAL A 130 -0.03 2.41 -11.28
CA VAL A 130 1.29 2.20 -11.87
C VAL A 130 2.06 1.23 -10.98
N ILE A 131 2.28 0.02 -11.46
CA ILE A 131 2.94 -1.05 -10.70
C ILE A 131 4.37 -1.23 -11.20
N CYS A 132 5.34 -1.03 -10.30
CA CYS A 132 6.74 -1.37 -10.52
C CYS A 132 7.07 -2.66 -9.76
N LEU A 133 7.36 -3.74 -10.48
CA LEU A 133 7.86 -4.98 -9.88
C LEU A 133 9.34 -4.80 -9.52
N ILE A 134 9.68 -5.02 -8.25
CA ILE A 134 11.01 -4.73 -7.70
C ILE A 134 11.70 -5.92 -7.05
N SER A 135 11.04 -7.09 -6.99
CA SER A 135 11.60 -8.35 -6.48
C SER A 135 10.83 -9.57 -6.98
#